data_AF-A0AAW6GGJ2-F1
#
_entry.id   AF-A0AAW6GGJ2-F1
#
_cell.length_a   1.000
_cell.length_b   1.000
_cell.length_c   1.000
_cell.angle_alpha   90.00
_cell.angle_beta   90.00
_cell.angle_gamma   90.00
#
_symmetry.space_group_name_H-M   'P 1'
#
loop_
_entity.id
_entity.type
_entity.pdbx_description
1 polymer ?
#
loop_
_entity_poly.entity_id
_entity_poly.type
_entity_poly.pdbx_seq_one_letter_code
_entity_poly.pdbx_strand_id
1 'polypeptide(L)'
;MNMGNHIIDLFSYDKYIVSFSGGKDSTATFLYLLDHGVPTDRIELWHQEIDGREKTFFDWEITPDYCRRFAEAFVVAIYFQWKEGGFYRELMRENSFTAPNCFELPGGGIDRTGGQRGKLSTRCKFPQCSPDLKVRWCSSYLKIDVCSSAIINQQRFRGIRTLVLSGERGEESAARAKYNIFEPDRADLRNGRQFTGMSIDSVLSGIGKNNKCGTL
;
A
#
# COMPACT_ATOMS: atom_id res chain seq x y z
N MET A 1 21.38 10.82 -16.65
CA MET A 1 22.02 9.50 -16.56
C MET A 1 20.94 8.46 -16.83
N ASN A 2 21.03 7.73 -17.94
CA ASN A 2 20.11 6.66 -18.28
C ASN A 2 20.31 5.52 -17.28
N MET A 3 19.33 5.28 -16.42
CA MET A 3 19.25 4.00 -15.70
C MET A 3 18.57 3.01 -16.64
N GLY A 4 19.33 1.98 -17.01
CA GLY A 4 18.91 0.93 -17.94
C GLY A 4 17.72 0.14 -17.42
N ASN A 5 17.15 -0.68 -18.31
CA ASN A 5 16.13 -1.67 -17.99
C ASN A 5 16.49 -2.42 -16.69
N HIS A 6 15.86 -2.06 -15.58
CA HIS A 6 15.94 -2.84 -14.36
C HIS A 6 15.13 -4.12 -14.59
N ILE A 7 15.82 -5.21 -14.92
CA ILE A 7 15.21 -6.55 -14.90
C ILE A 7 14.98 -6.87 -13.42
N ILE A 8 13.72 -6.79 -13.00
CA ILE A 8 13.31 -7.20 -11.67
C ILE A 8 13.20 -8.73 -11.71
N ASP A 9 14.05 -9.43 -10.97
CA ASP A 9 13.87 -10.85 -10.73
C ASP A 9 12.67 -11.04 -9.79
N LEU A 10 11.50 -11.26 -10.39
CA LEU A 10 10.24 -11.37 -9.68
C LEU A 10 10.31 -12.50 -8.65
N PHE A 11 10.89 -13.65 -8.99
CA PHE A 11 10.92 -14.83 -8.11
C PHE A 11 11.89 -14.72 -6.93
N SER A 12 12.68 -13.66 -6.88
CA SER A 12 13.64 -13.42 -5.80
C SER A 12 12.99 -12.91 -4.50
N TYR A 13 11.67 -12.71 -4.49
CA TYR A 13 10.89 -12.28 -3.33
C TYR A 13 10.08 -13.42 -2.71
N ASP A 14 10.00 -13.41 -1.37
CA ASP A 14 9.27 -14.38 -0.56
C ASP A 14 7.77 -14.03 -0.48
N LYS A 15 7.45 -12.74 -0.49
CA LYS A 15 6.08 -12.21 -0.36
C LYS A 15 5.82 -11.04 -1.30
N TYR A 16 4.58 -10.94 -1.79
CA TYR A 16 4.11 -9.90 -2.69
C TYR A 16 2.88 -9.24 -2.06
N ILE A 17 2.97 -7.95 -1.78
CA ILE A 17 1.85 -7.16 -1.27
C ILE A 17 1.30 -6.32 -2.42
N VAL A 18 0.08 -6.60 -2.85
CA VAL A 18 -0.61 -5.76 -3.83
C VAL A 18 -1.46 -4.73 -3.08
N SER A 19 -1.15 -3.45 -3.24
CA SER A 19 -2.03 -2.37 -2.79
C SER A 19 -3.33 -2.43 -3.58
N PHE A 20 -4.39 -2.96 -2.96
CA PHE A 20 -5.58 -3.41 -3.66
C PHE A 20 -6.78 -2.52 -3.37
N SER A 21 -7.20 -1.73 -4.35
CA SER A 21 -8.37 -0.84 -4.24
C SER A 21 -9.65 -1.45 -4.81
N GLY A 22 -9.56 -2.63 -5.43
CA GLY A 22 -10.65 -3.20 -6.24
C GLY A 22 -10.84 -2.50 -7.59
N GLY A 23 -10.00 -1.50 -7.91
CA GLY A 23 -10.01 -0.84 -9.20
C GLY A 23 -9.24 -1.63 -10.28
N LYS A 24 -9.49 -1.26 -11.54
CA LYS A 24 -8.91 -1.93 -12.71
C LYS A 24 -7.38 -2.10 -12.65
N ASP A 25 -6.65 -1.12 -12.13
CA ASP A 25 -5.20 -1.16 -12.14
C ASP A 25 -4.64 -2.06 -11.04
N SER A 26 -5.23 -2.04 -9.84
CA SER A 26 -4.86 -3.01 -8.81
C SER A 26 -5.21 -4.44 -9.19
N THR A 27 -6.33 -4.64 -9.91
CA THR A 27 -6.67 -5.95 -10.48
C THR A 27 -5.66 -6.37 -11.54
N ALA A 28 -5.28 -5.47 -12.45
CA ALA A 28 -4.25 -5.77 -13.45
C ALA A 28 -2.89 -6.10 -12.82
N THR A 29 -2.48 -5.39 -11.76
CA THR A 29 -1.27 -5.70 -10.98
C THR A 29 -1.32 -7.11 -10.39
N PHE A 30 -2.45 -7.50 -9.82
CA PHE A 30 -2.63 -8.86 -9.29
C PHE A 30 -2.56 -9.92 -10.40
N LEU A 31 -3.31 -9.73 -11.49
CA LEU A 31 -3.32 -10.68 -12.61
C LEU A 31 -1.94 -10.80 -13.27
N TYR A 32 -1.17 -9.72 -13.34
CA TYR A 32 0.19 -9.75 -13.83
C TYR A 32 1.08 -10.71 -13.04
N LEU A 33 0.96 -10.75 -11.70
CA LEU A 33 1.71 -11.71 -10.87
C LEU A 33 1.32 -13.16 -11.20
N LEU A 34 0.03 -13.42 -11.42
CA LEU A 34 -0.46 -14.75 -11.81
C LEU A 34 0.06 -15.17 -13.18
N ASP A 35 0.00 -14.28 -14.17
CA ASP A 35 0.48 -14.54 -15.54
C ASP A 35 1.99 -14.84 -15.57
N HIS A 36 2.75 -14.31 -14.61
CA HIS A 36 4.18 -14.56 -14.46
C HIS A 36 4.50 -15.72 -13.50
N GLY A 37 3.50 -16.50 -13.07
CA GLY A 37 3.69 -17.72 -12.30
C GLY A 37 4.01 -17.52 -10.81
N VAL A 38 3.72 -16.35 -10.24
CA VAL A 38 3.86 -16.13 -8.80
C VAL A 38 2.80 -16.95 -8.05
N PRO A 39 3.18 -17.82 -7.10
CA PRO A 39 2.23 -18.60 -6.32
C PRO A 39 1.28 -17.73 -5.49
N THR A 40 -0.02 -18.06 -5.49
CA THR A 40 -1.06 -17.27 -4.79
C THR A 40 -0.87 -17.22 -3.28
N ASP A 41 -0.28 -18.24 -2.66
CA ASP A 41 0.07 -18.28 -1.23
C ASP A 41 1.17 -17.28 -0.83
N ARG A 42 1.93 -16.78 -1.82
CA ARG A 42 2.92 -15.70 -1.66
C ARG A 42 2.33 -14.31 -1.89
N ILE A 43 1.13 -14.21 -2.45
CA ILE A 43 0.47 -12.93 -2.75
C ILE A 43 -0.48 -12.57 -1.60
N GLU A 44 -0.51 -11.29 -1.25
CA GLU A 44 -1.44 -10.72 -0.29
C GLU A 44 -2.04 -9.44 -0.86
N LEU A 45 -3.37 -9.34 -0.81
CA LEU A 45 -4.09 -8.12 -1.16
C LEU A 45 -4.20 -7.24 0.07
N TRP A 46 -3.78 -5.99 -0.02
CA TRP A 46 -3.82 -5.04 1.09
C TRP A 46 -4.71 -3.86 0.76
N HIS A 47 -5.85 -3.77 1.43
CA HIS A 47 -6.85 -2.72 1.22
C HIS A 47 -6.77 -1.66 2.31
N GLN A 48 -6.83 -0.38 1.91
CA GLN A 48 -6.81 0.75 2.83
C GLN A 48 -8.23 1.29 3.04
N GLU A 49 -8.86 0.97 4.18
CA GLU A 49 -10.19 1.48 4.56
C GLU A 49 -10.06 2.94 5.00
N ILE A 50 -10.11 3.86 4.05
CA ILE A 50 -9.84 5.28 4.32
C ILE A 50 -10.82 5.89 5.31
N ASP A 51 -12.07 5.43 5.33
CA ASP A 51 -13.11 5.90 6.25
C ASP A 51 -13.04 5.25 7.63
N GLY A 52 -12.13 4.29 7.83
CA GLY A 52 -12.15 3.43 9.01
C GLY A 52 -13.43 2.59 9.08
N ARG A 53 -13.82 2.19 10.29
CA ARG A 53 -14.91 1.21 10.51
C ARG A 53 -16.13 1.76 11.25
N GLU A 54 -16.13 3.05 11.56
CA GLU A 54 -17.21 3.67 12.34
C GLU A 54 -18.34 4.20 11.44
N LYS A 55 -17.97 4.80 10.31
CA LYS A 55 -18.91 5.46 9.41
C LYS A 55 -18.33 5.57 8.01
N THR A 56 -19.11 5.22 7.00
CA THR A 56 -18.78 5.53 5.61
C THR A 56 -18.94 7.02 5.35
N PHE A 57 -17.97 7.62 4.66
CA PHE A 57 -17.92 9.06 4.44
C PHE A 57 -17.39 9.44 3.05
N PHE A 58 -16.31 8.81 2.59
CA PHE A 58 -15.63 9.16 1.33
C PHE A 58 -15.42 7.97 0.38
N ASP A 59 -15.31 6.75 0.91
CA ASP A 59 -15.21 5.54 0.10
C ASP A 59 -16.60 5.04 -0.32
N TRP A 60 -16.64 4.15 -1.32
CA TRP A 60 -17.86 3.45 -1.68
C TRP A 60 -18.12 2.32 -0.68
N GLU A 61 -19.35 2.27 -0.15
CA GLU A 61 -19.78 1.27 0.85
C GLU A 61 -19.51 -0.18 0.41
N ILE A 62 -19.57 -0.44 -0.89
CA ILE A 62 -19.38 -1.77 -1.47
C ILE A 62 -17.91 -2.19 -1.58
N THR A 63 -16.96 -1.24 -1.60
CA THR A 63 -15.54 -1.52 -1.91
C THR A 63 -14.95 -2.59 -1.00
N PRO A 64 -15.10 -2.55 0.35
CA PRO A 64 -14.49 -3.54 1.21
C PRO A 64 -15.02 -4.96 0.94
N ASP A 65 -16.33 -5.11 0.72
CA ASP A 65 -16.92 -6.42 0.43
C ASP A 65 -16.50 -6.92 -0.95
N TYR A 66 -16.50 -6.05 -1.98
CA TYR A 66 -16.00 -6.39 -3.30
C TYR A 66 -14.56 -6.92 -3.25
N CYS A 67 -13.67 -6.23 -2.52
CA CYS A 67 -12.30 -6.67 -2.34
C CYS A 67 -12.19 -8.03 -1.64
N ARG A 68 -13.04 -8.31 -0.64
CA ARG A 68 -13.09 -9.63 0.01
C ARG A 68 -13.53 -10.72 -0.95
N ARG A 69 -14.60 -10.49 -1.73
CA ARG A 69 -15.10 -11.48 -2.71
C ARG A 69 -14.11 -11.73 -3.84
N PHE A 70 -13.39 -10.69 -4.26
CA PHE A 70 -12.27 -10.85 -5.19
C PHE A 70 -11.20 -11.78 -4.60
N ALA A 71 -10.76 -11.53 -3.36
CA ALA A 71 -9.75 -12.34 -2.70
C ALA A 71 -10.20 -13.81 -2.53
N GLU A 72 -11.46 -14.02 -2.14
CA GLU A 72 -12.09 -15.33 -2.01
C GLU A 72 -12.09 -16.09 -3.34
N ALA A 73 -12.47 -15.44 -4.45
CA ALA A 73 -12.53 -16.05 -5.77
C ALA A 73 -11.16 -16.57 -6.26
N PHE A 74 -10.08 -15.92 -5.86
CA PHE A 74 -8.70 -16.32 -6.20
C PHE A 74 -7.99 -17.10 -5.09
N VAL A 75 -8.67 -17.37 -3.98
CA VAL A 75 -8.12 -18.07 -2.80
C VAL A 75 -6.80 -17.41 -2.34
N VAL A 76 -6.81 -16.07 -2.26
CA VAL A 76 -5.68 -15.25 -1.84
C VAL A 76 -5.99 -14.53 -0.54
N ALA A 77 -4.99 -14.31 0.30
CA ALA A 77 -5.17 -13.57 1.54
C ALA A 77 -5.45 -12.09 1.26
N ILE A 78 -6.36 -11.49 2.03
CA ILE A 78 -6.61 -10.05 2.04
C ILE A 78 -6.55 -9.50 3.46
N TYR A 79 -5.93 -8.34 3.61
CA TYR A 79 -5.81 -7.63 4.88
C TYR A 79 -6.24 -6.17 4.74
N PHE A 80 -6.90 -5.67 5.78
CA PHE A 80 -7.40 -4.31 5.84
C PHE A 80 -6.59 -3.48 6.84
N GLN A 81 -6.41 -2.20 6.51
CA GLN A 81 -5.66 -1.25 7.33
C GLN A 81 -6.25 0.16 7.23
N TRP A 82 -6.27 0.91 8.34
CA TRP A 82 -6.93 2.20 8.43
C TRP A 82 -6.34 3.09 9.53
N LYS A 83 -6.78 4.36 9.59
CA LYS A 83 -6.63 5.23 10.76
C LYS A 83 -7.82 5.07 11.68
N GLU A 84 -7.62 4.95 12.98
CA GLU A 84 -8.74 4.91 13.96
C GLU A 84 -9.63 6.15 13.82
N GLY A 85 -10.95 5.98 13.63
CA GLY A 85 -11.89 7.07 13.31
C GLY A 85 -11.81 7.62 11.86
N GLY A 86 -10.95 7.03 11.03
CA GLY A 86 -10.93 7.21 9.59
C GLY A 86 -10.60 8.61 9.08
N PHE A 87 -10.91 8.81 7.82
CA PHE A 87 -10.70 10.07 7.10
C PHE A 87 -11.40 11.24 7.79
N TYR A 88 -12.63 11.02 8.29
CA TYR A 88 -13.40 12.08 8.92
C TYR A 88 -12.74 12.61 10.20
N ARG A 89 -12.29 11.74 11.11
CA ARG A 89 -11.57 12.17 12.32
C ARG A 89 -10.33 12.96 11.98
N GLU A 90 -9.61 12.57 10.94
CA GLU A 90 -8.38 13.22 10.52
C GLU A 90 -8.62 14.54 9.78
N LEU A 91 -9.70 14.61 9.00
CA LEU A 91 -10.19 15.83 8.36
C LEU A 91 -10.53 16.88 9.41
N MET A 92 -11.27 16.48 10.45
CA MET A 92 -11.76 17.34 11.53
C MET A 92 -10.82 17.41 12.73
N ARG A 93 -9.57 16.93 12.59
CA ARG A 93 -8.63 16.85 13.70
C ARG A 93 -8.30 18.24 14.21
N GLU A 94 -8.58 18.49 15.48
CA GLU A 94 -8.33 19.77 16.14
C GLU A 94 -7.57 19.54 17.46
N ASN A 95 -6.50 20.31 17.68
CA ASN A 95 -5.62 20.26 18.85
C ASN A 95 -5.40 18.88 19.50
N SER A 96 -5.15 17.87 18.68
CA SER A 96 -5.06 16.47 19.10
C SER A 96 -3.93 15.75 18.39
N PHE A 97 -3.52 14.61 18.95
CA PHE A 97 -2.58 13.71 18.28
C PHE A 97 -3.22 13.13 17.01
N THR A 98 -2.37 12.76 16.07
CA THR A 98 -2.75 11.93 14.93
C THR A 98 -3.39 10.64 15.41
N ALA A 99 -4.45 10.18 14.75
CA ALA A 99 -5.07 8.91 15.08
C ALA A 99 -4.08 7.73 14.91
N PRO A 100 -4.17 6.71 15.77
CA PRO A 100 -3.44 5.45 15.57
C PRO A 100 -3.68 4.83 14.20
N ASN A 101 -2.65 4.19 13.65
CA ASN A 101 -2.80 3.28 12.52
C ASN A 101 -3.26 1.92 13.05
N CYS A 102 -4.28 1.35 12.42
CA CYS A 102 -4.84 0.04 12.71
C CYS A 102 -4.63 -0.87 11.50
N PHE A 103 -4.36 -2.15 11.73
CA PHE A 103 -4.17 -3.13 10.67
C PHE A 103 -4.49 -4.54 11.15
N GLU A 104 -4.99 -5.36 10.24
CA GLU A 104 -5.29 -6.76 10.51
C GLU A 104 -4.03 -7.63 10.54
N LEU A 105 -4.09 -8.70 11.34
CA LEU A 105 -3.02 -9.68 11.48
C LEU A 105 -3.39 -11.02 10.82
N PRO A 106 -2.42 -11.75 10.26
CA PRO A 106 -2.62 -13.15 9.90
C PRO A 106 -3.01 -13.96 11.14
N GLY A 107 -4.10 -14.73 11.05
CA GLY A 107 -4.68 -15.46 12.19
C GLY A 107 -5.86 -14.75 12.86
N GLY A 108 -6.20 -13.54 12.39
CA GLY A 108 -7.29 -12.75 12.92
C GLY A 108 -6.84 -11.78 14.00
N GLY A 109 -7.69 -10.78 14.28
CA GLY A 109 -7.39 -9.70 15.20
C GLY A 109 -6.85 -8.44 14.50
N ILE A 110 -6.68 -7.39 15.30
CA ILE A 110 -6.31 -6.05 14.86
C ILE A 110 -5.23 -5.54 15.81
N ASP A 111 -4.13 -5.06 15.26
CA ASP A 111 -3.12 -4.35 16.02
C ASP A 111 -3.16 -2.84 15.69
N ARG A 112 -2.55 -2.04 16.56
CA ARG A 112 -2.54 -0.59 16.46
C ARG A 112 -1.21 0.02 16.87
N THR A 113 -0.81 1.07 16.17
CA THR A 113 0.44 1.79 16.45
C THR A 113 0.28 3.30 16.30
N GLY A 114 1.06 4.05 17.08
CA GLY A 114 1.05 5.52 17.06
C GLY A 114 -0.12 6.15 17.82
N GLY A 115 -0.25 7.48 17.66
CA GLY A 115 -1.34 8.30 18.22
C GLY A 115 -1.31 8.59 19.72
N GLN A 116 -0.27 8.15 20.42
CA GLN A 116 -0.10 8.40 21.87
C GLN A 116 0.97 9.45 22.19
N ARG A 117 1.79 9.83 21.21
CA ARG A 117 2.93 10.76 21.38
C ARG A 117 3.05 11.66 20.17
N GLY A 118 3.75 12.79 20.33
CA GLY A 118 4.02 13.75 19.27
C GLY A 118 3.57 15.17 19.63
N LYS A 119 3.36 16.00 18.60
CA LYS A 119 2.85 17.37 18.77
C LYS A 119 1.35 17.41 18.48
N LEU A 120 0.58 17.97 19.41
CA LEU A 120 -0.83 18.30 19.17
C LEU A 120 -0.92 19.26 17.99
N SER A 121 -1.83 18.98 17.06
CA SER A 121 -2.02 19.85 15.90
C SER A 121 -3.46 19.82 15.40
N THR A 122 -3.76 20.79 14.56
CA THR A 122 -5.05 20.93 13.88
C THR A 122 -4.83 20.71 12.38
N ARG A 123 -5.72 19.94 11.73
CA ARG A 123 -5.77 19.79 10.28
C ARG A 123 -6.89 20.65 9.68
N CYS A 124 -8.15 20.36 10.01
CA CYS A 124 -9.35 21.05 9.50
C CYS A 124 -9.26 21.42 8.01
N LYS A 125 -8.78 20.48 7.18
CA LYS A 125 -8.44 20.75 5.78
C LYS A 125 -8.78 19.58 4.86
N PHE A 126 -9.68 19.83 3.92
CA PHE A 126 -10.01 18.88 2.86
C PHE A 126 -8.80 18.64 1.92
N PRO A 127 -8.51 17.40 1.51
CA PRO A 127 -7.43 17.12 0.58
C PRO A 127 -7.75 17.70 -0.80
N GLN A 128 -6.72 18.18 -1.49
CA GLN A 128 -6.84 18.71 -2.85
C GLN A 128 -6.12 17.80 -3.85
N CYS A 129 -6.66 17.68 -5.07
CA CYS A 129 -5.97 17.04 -6.18
C CYS A 129 -4.67 17.81 -6.51
N SER A 130 -3.54 17.25 -6.11
CA SER A 130 -2.21 17.83 -6.32
C SER A 130 -1.17 16.70 -6.47
N PRO A 131 -0.09 16.90 -7.24
CA PRO A 131 1.05 15.99 -7.22
C PRO A 131 1.81 16.02 -5.89
N ASP A 132 1.72 17.11 -5.11
CA ASP A 132 2.32 17.20 -3.79
C ASP A 132 1.51 16.40 -2.76
N LEU A 133 2.13 15.34 -2.24
CA LEU A 133 1.56 14.45 -1.22
C LEU A 133 1.27 15.14 0.13
N LYS A 134 1.84 16.32 0.41
CA LYS A 134 1.47 17.14 1.57
C LYS A 134 0.12 17.84 1.36
N VAL A 135 -0.19 18.17 0.11
CA VAL A 135 -1.45 18.80 -0.29
C VAL A 135 -2.53 17.73 -0.51
N ARG A 136 -2.19 16.65 -1.22
CA ARG A 136 -2.99 15.42 -1.37
C ARG A 136 -2.71 14.45 -0.23
N TRP A 137 -2.97 14.92 0.99
CA TRP A 137 -2.58 14.19 2.20
C TRP A 137 -3.31 12.86 2.36
N CYS A 138 -4.48 12.65 1.75
CA CYS A 138 -5.19 11.37 1.83
C CYS A 138 -4.33 10.21 1.29
N SER A 139 -3.57 10.41 0.21
CA SER A 139 -2.67 9.36 -0.32
C SER A 139 -1.52 9.06 0.63
N SER A 140 -0.81 10.09 1.08
CA SER A 140 0.37 9.89 1.93
C SER A 140 0.03 9.40 3.32
N TYR A 141 -1.06 9.91 3.89
CA TYR A 141 -1.38 9.75 5.30
C TYR A 141 -2.40 8.64 5.59
N LEU A 142 -3.35 8.38 4.68
CA LEU A 142 -4.38 7.34 4.86
C LEU A 142 -4.09 6.08 4.07
N LYS A 143 -3.14 6.12 3.11
CA LYS A 143 -2.78 4.95 2.30
C LYS A 143 -1.34 4.52 2.54
N ILE A 144 -0.38 5.37 2.17
CA ILE A 144 1.05 5.04 2.22
C ILE A 144 1.52 4.85 3.66
N ASP A 145 1.27 5.82 4.55
CA ASP A 145 1.69 5.77 5.97
C ASP A 145 1.09 4.58 6.73
N VAL A 146 -0.19 4.31 6.49
CA VAL A 146 -0.90 3.18 7.11
C VAL A 146 -0.29 1.86 6.64
N CYS A 147 0.01 1.73 5.34
CA CYS A 147 0.65 0.55 4.77
C CYS A 147 2.05 0.33 5.36
N SER A 148 2.91 1.35 5.33
CA SER A 148 4.25 1.24 5.88
C SER A 148 4.21 0.89 7.37
N SER A 149 3.28 1.47 8.14
CA SER A 149 3.11 1.16 9.55
C SER A 149 2.72 -0.31 9.78
N ALA A 150 1.80 -0.85 8.98
CA ALA A 150 1.39 -2.24 9.07
C ALA A 150 2.54 -3.21 8.72
N ILE A 151 3.36 -2.90 7.71
CA ILE A 151 4.54 -3.72 7.36
C ILE A 151 5.56 -3.71 8.52
N ILE A 152 5.93 -2.53 9.00
CA ILE A 152 6.99 -2.36 10.01
C ILE A 152 6.63 -3.06 11.34
N ASN A 153 5.36 -3.04 11.72
CA ASN A 153 4.91 -3.56 13.02
C ASN A 153 4.56 -5.06 12.98
N GLN A 154 4.63 -5.73 11.82
CA GLN A 154 4.40 -7.16 11.71
C GLN A 154 5.71 -7.93 11.60
N GLN A 155 6.00 -8.77 12.61
CA GLN A 155 7.27 -9.50 12.68
C GLN A 155 7.51 -10.46 11.50
N ARG A 156 6.44 -10.92 10.86
CA ARG A 156 6.48 -11.83 9.70
C ARG A 156 7.23 -11.29 8.48
N PHE A 157 7.45 -9.97 8.40
CA PHE A 157 8.20 -9.34 7.33
C PHE A 157 9.70 -9.22 7.63
N ARG A 158 10.14 -9.63 8.83
CA ARG A 158 11.56 -9.60 9.20
C ARG A 158 12.28 -10.80 8.62
N GLY A 159 13.43 -10.58 8.00
CA GLY A 159 14.28 -11.65 7.46
C GLY A 159 13.81 -12.22 6.12
N ILE A 160 12.77 -11.64 5.52
CA ILE A 160 12.26 -12.02 4.19
C ILE A 160 12.31 -10.84 3.23
N ARG A 161 12.30 -11.15 1.93
CA ARG A 161 12.20 -10.16 0.86
C ARG A 161 10.74 -9.98 0.48
N THR A 162 10.23 -8.76 0.64
CA THR A 162 8.85 -8.42 0.29
C THR A 162 8.82 -7.41 -0.84
N LEU A 163 8.02 -7.67 -1.86
CA LEU A 163 7.74 -6.73 -2.94
C LEU A 163 6.38 -6.09 -2.73
N VAL A 164 6.32 -4.77 -2.59
CA VAL A 164 5.07 -4.00 -2.55
C VAL A 164 4.77 -3.51 -3.96
N LEU A 165 3.58 -3.80 -4.47
CA LEU A 165 3.15 -3.41 -5.80
C LEU A 165 1.96 -2.46 -5.71
N SER A 166 2.05 -1.35 -6.43
CA SER A 166 0.93 -0.42 -6.60
C SER A 166 0.51 -0.39 -8.07
N GLY A 167 -0.79 -0.19 -8.29
CA GLY A 167 -1.38 -0.10 -9.64
C GLY A 167 -1.28 1.29 -10.27
N GLU A 168 -0.31 2.13 -9.91
CA GLU A 168 -0.24 3.47 -10.52
C GLU A 168 0.34 3.39 -11.94
N ARG A 169 -0.27 4.15 -12.86
CA ARG A 169 0.18 4.19 -14.26
C ARG A 169 0.76 5.54 -14.61
N GLY A 170 1.87 5.53 -15.35
CA GLY A 170 2.53 6.76 -15.77
C GLY A 170 1.63 7.65 -16.65
N GLU A 171 0.72 7.03 -17.38
CA GLU A 171 -0.23 7.67 -18.29
C GLU A 171 -1.36 8.42 -17.55
N GLU A 172 -1.50 8.24 -16.24
CA GLU A 172 -2.56 8.88 -15.46
C GLU A 172 -2.28 10.36 -15.18
N SER A 173 -1.01 10.78 -15.18
CA SER A 173 -0.64 12.20 -15.09
C SER A 173 0.85 12.42 -15.41
N ALA A 174 1.20 13.64 -15.79
CA ALA A 174 2.60 14.05 -15.95
C ALA A 174 3.46 13.87 -14.68
N ALA A 175 2.83 13.85 -13.49
CA ALA A 175 3.52 13.56 -12.23
C ALA A 175 3.82 12.06 -12.08
N ARG A 176 2.83 11.20 -12.34
CA ARG A 176 2.99 9.73 -12.28
C ARG A 176 3.94 9.19 -13.34
N ALA A 177 4.05 9.86 -14.49
CA ALA A 177 5.03 9.54 -15.53
C ALA A 177 6.49 9.60 -15.04
N LYS A 178 6.75 10.29 -13.93
CA LYS A 178 8.09 10.47 -13.33
C LYS A 178 8.36 9.53 -12.16
N TYR A 179 7.41 8.68 -11.77
CA TYR A 179 7.63 7.73 -10.68
C TYR A 179 8.67 6.70 -11.10
N ASN A 180 9.52 6.33 -10.14
CA ASN A 180 10.44 5.22 -10.33
C ASN A 180 9.64 3.96 -10.60
N ILE A 181 10.12 3.13 -11.53
CA ILE A 181 9.50 1.82 -11.76
C ILE A 181 9.72 0.93 -10.55
N PHE A 182 10.90 1.03 -9.94
CA PHE A 182 11.35 0.22 -8.83
C PHE A 182 12.22 1.05 -7.88
N GLU A 183 11.96 0.95 -6.59
CA GLU A 183 12.73 1.61 -5.54
C GLU A 183 12.63 0.86 -4.21
N PRO A 184 13.56 1.04 -3.26
CA PRO A 184 13.35 0.58 -1.88
C PRO A 184 12.06 1.17 -1.32
N ASP A 185 11.24 0.35 -0.68
CA ASP A 185 9.98 0.83 -0.10
C ASP A 185 10.25 1.72 1.13
N ARG A 186 9.30 2.60 1.45
CA ARG A 186 9.39 3.43 2.66
C ARG A 186 9.47 2.62 3.96
N ALA A 187 8.93 1.40 3.96
CA ALA A 187 9.02 0.44 5.07
C ALA A 187 10.32 -0.37 5.07
N ASP A 188 11.24 -0.12 4.14
CA ASP A 188 12.52 -0.83 4.08
C ASP A 188 13.40 -0.50 5.29
N LEU A 189 13.70 -1.54 6.08
CA LEU A 189 14.51 -1.43 7.29
C LEU A 189 15.71 -2.37 7.26
N ARG A 190 16.15 -2.80 6.07
CA ARG A 190 17.30 -3.72 5.90
C ARG A 190 18.57 -3.23 6.61
N ASN A 191 18.76 -1.90 6.67
CA ASN A 191 19.86 -1.21 7.34
C ASN A 191 19.45 -0.53 8.68
N GLY A 192 18.24 -0.78 9.18
CA GLY A 192 17.70 -0.14 10.37
C GLY A 192 18.31 -0.67 11.68
N ARG A 193 18.36 0.16 12.73
CA ARG A 193 18.98 -0.23 14.02
C ARG A 193 18.14 -1.21 14.86
N GLN A 194 16.81 -1.15 14.75
CA GLN A 194 15.88 -1.94 15.56
C GLN A 194 15.30 -3.16 14.84
N PHE A 195 15.21 -3.13 13.50
CA PHE A 195 14.50 -4.13 12.70
C PHE A 195 15.34 -4.53 11.49
N THR A 196 16.58 -4.97 11.72
CA THR A 196 17.52 -5.41 10.68
C THR A 196 16.94 -6.57 9.86
N GLY A 197 17.28 -6.62 8.58
CA GLY A 197 16.92 -7.73 7.68
C GLY A 197 15.50 -7.69 7.08
N MET A 198 14.75 -6.60 7.24
CA MET A 198 13.49 -6.37 6.52
C MET A 198 13.80 -5.70 5.17
N SER A 199 13.92 -6.50 4.10
CA SER A 199 14.17 -6.00 2.74
C SER A 199 12.86 -5.81 2.01
N ILE A 200 12.43 -4.55 1.88
CA ILE A 200 11.19 -4.20 1.20
C ILE A 200 11.52 -3.36 -0.02
N ASP A 201 11.03 -3.77 -1.18
CA ASP A 201 11.13 -3.01 -2.41
C ASP A 201 9.73 -2.72 -2.94
N SER A 202 9.59 -1.67 -3.75
CA SER A 202 8.33 -1.12 -4.21
C SER A 202 8.32 -0.96 -5.72
N VAL A 203 7.23 -1.38 -6.36
CA VAL A 203 6.95 -1.13 -7.79
C VAL A 203 5.80 -0.14 -7.91
N LEU A 204 6.10 1.05 -8.43
CA LEU A 204 5.14 2.15 -8.49
C LEU A 204 4.52 2.35 -9.88
N SER A 205 5.26 2.08 -10.96
CA SER A 205 4.73 2.18 -12.32
C SER A 205 5.45 1.22 -13.25
N GLY A 206 4.77 0.64 -14.24
CA GLY A 206 5.45 -0.12 -15.30
C GLY A 206 4.96 -1.54 -15.56
N ILE A 207 4.02 -2.06 -14.78
CA ILE A 207 3.31 -3.30 -15.11
C ILE A 207 2.51 -3.05 -16.41
N GLY A 208 3.04 -3.50 -17.55
CA GLY A 208 2.42 -3.36 -18.87
C GLY A 208 3.07 -2.38 -19.85
N LYS A 209 4.19 -1.71 -19.53
CA LYS A 209 4.89 -0.84 -20.51
C LYS A 209 5.68 -1.61 -21.58
N ASN A 210 5.90 -2.91 -21.41
CA ASN A 210 6.61 -3.77 -22.37
C ASN A 210 5.65 -4.61 -23.22
N ASN A 211 4.74 -3.98 -23.96
CA ASN A 211 4.04 -4.63 -25.07
C ASN A 211 4.86 -4.52 -26.37
N LYS A 212 6.09 -5.04 -26.34
CA LYS A 212 6.78 -5.46 -27.56
C LYS A 212 7.19 -6.91 -27.38
N CYS A 213 6.51 -7.76 -28.12
CA CYS A 213 6.89 -9.13 -28.43
C CYS A 213 8.42 -9.29 -28.44
N GLY A 214 8.94 -10.08 -27.50
CA GLY A 214 10.37 -10.28 -27.31
C GLY A 214 10.65 -10.57 -25.85
N THR A 215 10.82 -11.85 -25.56
CA THR A 215 11.59 -12.44 -24.46
C THR A 215 12.12 -11.46 -23.40
N LEU A 216 11.61 -11.58 -22.17
CA LEU A 216 12.20 -11.01 -20.96
C LEU A 216 13.64 -11.52 -20.75
#